data_AF-A0A9E5DQM9-F1
#
_entry.id   AF-A0A9E5DQM9-F1
#
_cell.length_a   1.000
_cell.length_b   1.000
_cell.length_c   1.000
_cell.angle_alpha   90.00
_cell.angle_beta   90.00
_cell.angle_gamma   90.00
#
_symmetry.space_group_name_H-M   'P 1'
#
loop_
_entity.id
_entity.type
_entity.pdbx_description
1 polymer ?
#
loop_
_entity_poly.entity_id
_entity_poly.type
_entity_poly.pdbx_seq_one_letter_code
_entity_poly.pdbx_strand_id
1 'polypeptide(L)' 'MESSNKIESINIKKQLKKLERESGDKNTCIAWVKFPYSKSNLKLIKESLKELNWNRKDYRLTYDENIIFIDKELL' A
#
# COMPACT_ATOMS: atom_id res chain seq x y z
N MET A 1 2.09 12.98 23.14
CA MET A 1 1.20 12.79 21.98
C MET A 1 1.90 11.80 21.03
N GLU A 2 1.68 10.50 21.19
CA GLU A 2 2.47 9.46 20.48
C GLU A 2 1.60 8.39 19.81
N SER A 3 0.28 8.57 19.85
CA SER A 3 -0.67 7.51 19.52
C SER A 3 -1.10 7.49 18.05
N SER A 4 -1.08 8.62 17.35
CA SER A 4 -1.61 8.74 15.99
C SER A 4 -0.73 8.06 14.93
N ASN A 5 0.60 8.20 15.03
CA ASN A 5 1.56 7.64 14.06
C ASN A 5 1.56 6.10 14.02
N LYS A 6 1.29 5.45 15.16
CA LYS A 6 1.36 3.98 15.26
C LYS A 6 0.09 3.31 14.69
N ILE A 7 -1.06 3.97 14.81
CA ILE A 7 -2.34 3.49 14.28
C ILE A 7 -2.33 3.54 12.75
N GLU A 8 -1.79 4.63 12.16
CA GLU A 8 -1.63 4.73 10.69
C GLU A 8 -0.69 3.63 10.14
N SER A 9 0.43 3.38 10.83
CA SER A 9 1.41 2.36 10.43
C SER A 9 0.83 0.93 10.39
N ILE A 10 0.06 0.57 11.43
CA ILE A 10 -0.60 -0.74 11.50
C ILE A 10 -1.64 -0.88 10.39
N ASN A 11 -2.37 0.20 10.08
CA ASN A 11 -3.38 0.20 9.03
C ASN A 11 -2.76 0.05 7.62
N ILE A 12 -1.64 0.73 7.34
CA ILE A 12 -0.92 0.65 6.04
C ILE A 12 -0.47 -0.79 5.76
N LYS A 13 0.26 -1.42 6.69
CA LYS A 13 0.72 -2.81 6.51
C LYS A 13 -0.44 -3.79 6.33
N LYS A 14 -1.53 -3.60 7.08
CA LYS A 14 -2.71 -4.46 6.99
C LYS A 14 -3.40 -4.34 5.63
N GLN A 15 -3.54 -3.13 5.09
CA GLN A 15 -4.11 -2.91 3.77
C GLN A 15 -3.22 -3.44 2.64
N LEU A 16 -1.90 -3.26 2.74
CA LEU A 16 -0.94 -3.85 1.78
C LEU A 16 -1.00 -5.39 1.77
N LYS A 17 -1.06 -6.02 2.95
CA LYS A 17 -1.26 -7.47 3.06
C LYS A 17 -2.62 -7.93 2.54
N LYS A 18 -3.66 -7.11 2.69
CA LYS A 18 -4.98 -7.41 2.11
C LYS A 18 -4.89 -7.40 0.59
N LEU A 19 -4.18 -6.43 0.01
CA LEU A 19 -3.90 -6.38 -1.43
C LEU A 19 -3.13 -7.60 -1.95
N GLU A 20 -2.21 -8.13 -1.14
CA GLU A 20 -1.49 -9.38 -1.47
C GLU A 20 -2.42 -10.60 -1.47
N ARG A 21 -3.34 -10.67 -0.50
CA ARG A 21 -4.24 -11.81 -0.28
C ARG A 21 -5.51 -11.76 -1.11
N GLU A 22 -5.95 -10.59 -1.56
CA GLU A 22 -7.00 -10.43 -2.56
C GLU A 22 -6.44 -10.88 -3.91
N SER A 23 -6.16 -12.19 -4.04
CA SER A 23 -6.06 -12.85 -5.33
C SER A 23 -7.43 -12.75 -5.99
N GLY A 24 -7.60 -11.74 -6.84
CA GLY A 24 -8.70 -11.62 -7.80
C GLY A 24 -10.09 -11.72 -7.18
N ASP A 25 -10.68 -10.58 -6.81
CA ASP A 25 -12.13 -10.49 -7.00
C ASP A 25 -12.38 -10.82 -8.49
N LYS A 26 -13.16 -11.87 -8.77
CA LYS A 26 -13.22 -12.56 -10.09
C LYS A 26 -13.63 -11.67 -11.27
N ASN A 27 -13.88 -10.38 -11.03
CA ASN A 27 -14.27 -9.37 -12.02
C ASN A 27 -13.23 -8.25 -12.25
N THR A 28 -12.13 -8.19 -11.50
CA THR A 28 -11.14 -7.11 -11.65
C THR A 28 -9.72 -7.66 -11.58
N CYS A 29 -8.98 -7.56 -12.70
CA CYS A 29 -7.57 -7.95 -12.81
C CYS A 29 -6.61 -7.00 -12.07
N ILE A 30 -7.11 -6.02 -11.31
CA ILE A 30 -6.30 -4.98 -10.65
C ILE A 30 -6.83 -4.76 -9.23
N ALA A 31 -5.97 -4.92 -8.23
CA ALA A 31 -6.22 -4.48 -6.86
C ALA A 31 -5.49 -3.16 -6.61
N TRP A 32 -6.10 -2.26 -5.84
CA TRP A 32 -5.47 -1.00 -5.45
C TRP A 32 -5.79 -0.56 -4.02
N VAL A 33 -4.89 0.21 -3.42
CA VAL A 33 -5.07 0.88 -2.12
C VAL A 33 -4.61 2.33 -2.22
N LYS A 34 -5.23 3.19 -1.40
CA LYS A 34 -4.88 4.62 -1.31
C LYS A 34 -4.63 5.03 0.12
N PHE A 35 -3.65 5.90 0.32
CA PHE A 35 -3.29 6.48 1.60
C PHE A 35 -3.15 7.99 1.46
N PRO A 36 -3.40 8.78 2.53
CA PRO A 36 -3.08 10.19 2.51
C PRO A 36 -1.57 10.40 2.37
N TYR A 37 -1.19 11.35 1.51
CA TYR A 37 0.21 11.69 1.29
C TYR A 37 0.79 12.34 2.54
N SER A 38 1.85 11.73 3.06
CA SER A 38 2.76 12.33 4.01
C SER A 38 4.13 11.72 3.82
N LYS A 39 5.20 12.47 4.12
CA LYS A 39 6.57 11.92 4.05
C LYS A 39 6.74 10.68 4.93
N SER A 40 6.07 10.66 6.08
CA SER A 40 6.04 9.52 7.00
C SER A 40 5.34 8.32 6.38
N ASN A 41 4.14 8.51 5.81
CA ASN A 41 3.36 7.44 5.18
C ASN A 41 4.08 6.88 3.96
N LEU A 42 4.67 7.73 3.12
CA LEU A 42 5.44 7.30 1.96
C LEU A 42 6.66 6.46 2.36
N LYS A 43 7.38 6.86 3.41
CA LYS A 43 8.51 6.08 3.93
C LYS A 43 8.03 4.72 4.44
N LEU A 44 6.96 4.72 5.23
CA LEU A 44 6.42 3.52 5.85
C LEU A 44 5.85 2.52 4.84
N ILE A 45 5.21 3.03 3.78
CA ILE A 45 4.76 2.25 2.62
C ILE A 45 5.95 1.58 1.94
N LYS A 46 7.03 2.33 1.65
CA LYS A 46 8.23 1.78 1.00
C LYS A 46 8.90 0.69 1.85
N GLU A 47 9.01 0.90 3.16
CA GLU A 47 9.53 -0.10 4.09
C GLU A 47 8.64 -1.34 4.13
N SER A 48 7.32 -1.14 4.21
CA SER A 48 6.34 -2.23 4.22
C SER A 48 6.36 -3.06 2.93
N LEU A 49 6.45 -2.41 1.76
CA LEU A 49 6.57 -3.09 0.47
C LEU A 49 7.87 -3.92 0.39
N LYS A 50 8.96 -3.40 0.95
CA LYS A 50 10.24 -4.13 1.04
C LYS A 50 10.14 -5.34 1.99
N GLU A 51 9.48 -5.19 3.13
CA GLU A 51 9.24 -6.29 4.09
C GLU A 51 8.32 -7.37 3.51
N LEU A 52 7.35 -6.99 2.68
CA LEU A 52 6.49 -7.92 1.94
C LEU A 52 7.19 -8.54 0.72
N ASN A 53 8.44 -8.16 0.45
CA ASN A 53 9.24 -8.64 -0.68
C ASN A 53 8.56 -8.45 -2.05
N TRP A 54 7.80 -7.37 -2.21
CA TRP A 54 7.18 -7.03 -3.50
C TRP A 54 8.23 -6.47 -4.45
N ASN A 55 8.39 -7.06 -5.65
CA ASN A 55 9.23 -6.44 -6.67
C ASN A 55 8.53 -5.21 -7.23
N ARG A 56 9.33 -4.25 -7.72
CA ARG A 56 8.82 -3.07 -8.44
C ARG A 56 8.02 -3.39 -9.72
N LYS A 57 8.01 -4.65 -10.14
CA LYS A 57 7.21 -5.15 -11.26
C LYS A 57 5.84 -5.66 -10.81
N ASP A 58 5.69 -6.02 -9.54
CA ASP A 58 4.44 -6.53 -8.97
C ASP A 58 3.48 -5.43 -8.56
N TYR A 59 3.92 -4.17 -8.52
CA TYR A 59 3.08 -3.05 -8.13
C TYR A 59 3.51 -1.76 -8.81
N ARG A 60 2.56 -0.85 -8.94
CA ARG A 60 2.76 0.52 -9.36
C ARG A 60 2.47 1.43 -8.17
N LEU A 61 3.46 2.21 -7.77
CA LEU A 61 3.35 3.22 -6.71
C LEU A 61 3.33 4.59 -7.37
N THR A 62 2.20 5.28 -7.27
CA THR A 62 2.01 6.67 -7.71
C THR A 62 1.60 7.53 -6.53
N TYR A 63 1.94 8.82 -6.55
CA TYR A 63 1.52 9.73 -5.50
C TYR A 63 1.49 11.16 -6.01
N ASP A 64 0.57 11.93 -5.46
CA ASP A 64 0.40 13.36 -5.67
C ASP A 64 0.54 14.11 -4.33
N GLU A 65 0.23 15.40 -4.33
CA GLU A 65 0.29 16.27 -3.15
C GLU A 65 -0.63 15.85 -2.01
N ASN A 66 -1.67 15.05 -2.28
CA ASN A 66 -2.69 14.66 -1.31
C ASN A 66 -2.76 13.15 -1.07
N ILE A 67 -2.44 12.33 -2.07
CA ILE A 67 -2.70 10.88 -2.03
C ILE A 67 -1.48 10.08 -2.51
N ILE A 68 -1.26 8.94 -1.87
CA ILE A 68 -0.39 7.85 -2.33
C ILE A 68 -1.28 6.71 -2.79
N PHE A 69 -1.08 6.26 -4.02
CA PHE A 69 -1.83 5.21 -4.66
C PHE A 69 -0.91 4.04 -5.02
N ILE A 70 -1.36 2.83 -4.71
CA ILE A 70 -0.63 1.60 -5.01
C ILE A 70 -1.59 0.65 -5.69
N ASP A 71 -1.29 0.28 -6.92
CA ASP A 71 -2.01 -0.76 -7.65
C ASP A 71 -1.12 -1.95 -7.97
N LYS A 72 -1.74 -3.11 -8.09
CA LYS A 72 -1.12 -4.38 -8.45
C LYS A 72 -2.03 -5.11 -9.42
N GLU A 73 -1.47 -5.58 -10.52
CA GLU A 73 -2.14 -6.50 -11.41
C GLU A 73 -2.22 -7.88 -10.73
N LEU A 74 -3.43 -8.43 -10.73
CA LEU A 74 -3.76 -9.75 -10.21
C LEU A 74 -3.80 -10.69 -11.41
N LEU A 75 -2.67 -11.35 -11.67
CA LEU A 75 -2.52 -12.39 -12.69
C LEU A 75 -3.21 -13.69 -12.27
#